data_AF-A0A2K8ZCE4-F1
#
_entry.id   AF-A0A2K8ZCE4-F1
#
_cell.length_a   1.000
_cell.length_b   1.000
_cell.length_c   1.000
_cell.angle_alpha   90.00
_cell.angle_beta   90.00
_cell.angle_gamma   90.00
#
_symmetry.space_group_name_H-M   'P 1'
#
loop_
_entity.id
_entity.type
_entity.pdbx_description
1 polymer ?
#
loop_
_entity_poly.entity_id
_entity_poly.type
_entity_poly.pdbx_seq_one_letter_code
_entity_poly.pdbx_strand_id
1 'polypeptide(L)'
;MNTLTLIAVFVLFTGRVLAQYPVINNNPTARSLLTAGLDQVYDDQFTAAEATFAQLEKLAPGHPAVDLLRGVSLYYQWYPARTDAKLKQRCTQQLDVTAKKADDWQKAQKKSKGFDLPEAMFLYFTAEAMLAKISHFEHESLAAIRHAKNAYPYIQKGKTFQQQYPDFYLSTGLYNFYRDVYPEIHPFYKTVAWVMTAGDKKLGMNQLQIATQKALLVRTEAILYLTHLLTDYENKPADALPYLAQLVITYPNNPYWRYKYAESLLNAHQVAAIPQEINHLMASSEVVYHQMGTLLKARYALEKGQRSVAQNLADEVVRSSVRDESVRAYAYLVLARIAGLQGHEKQARHYYKQMLEFAEYPVLRNEAP
;
A
#
# COMPACT_ATOMS: atom_id res chain seq x y z
N MET A 1 -36.91 5.53 57.64
CA MET A 1 -36.74 6.96 57.27
C MET A 1 -35.24 7.18 57.06
N ASN A 2 -34.63 7.46 55.91
CA ASN A 2 -35.01 7.80 54.53
C ASN A 2 -33.84 7.26 53.64
N THR A 3 -34.02 6.40 52.64
CA THR A 3 -34.32 6.67 51.21
C THR A 3 -33.46 7.73 50.48
N LEU A 4 -32.77 7.24 49.41
CA LEU A 4 -32.42 7.91 48.13
C LEU A 4 -31.35 9.03 48.19
N THR A 5 -30.32 9.18 47.34
CA THR A 5 -30.17 9.08 45.86
C THR A 5 -28.64 9.27 45.55
N LEU A 6 -27.94 8.43 44.75
CA LEU A 6 -27.49 8.67 43.34
C LEU A 6 -26.73 10.02 43.15
N ILE A 7 -25.55 10.15 42.52
CA ILE A 7 -25.13 9.69 41.17
C ILE A 7 -23.59 9.71 41.09
N ALA A 8 -22.98 8.61 40.64
CA ALA A 8 -21.63 8.62 40.10
C ALA A 8 -21.68 9.19 38.67
N VAL A 9 -21.10 10.37 38.45
CA VAL A 9 -21.00 10.94 37.11
C VAL A 9 -19.81 10.30 36.39
N PHE A 10 -20.07 9.16 35.76
CA PHE A 10 -19.27 8.70 34.62
C PHE A 10 -19.66 9.61 33.44
N VAL A 11 -18.88 10.66 33.18
CA VAL A 11 -18.98 11.34 31.88
C VAL A 11 -18.39 10.39 30.85
N LEU A 12 -19.25 9.55 30.28
CA LEU A 12 -19.02 8.97 28.97
C LEU A 12 -18.87 10.15 28.00
N PHE A 13 -17.63 10.49 27.66
CA PHE A 13 -17.31 11.32 26.51
C PHE A 13 -17.64 10.51 25.24
N THR A 14 -18.93 10.29 24.98
CA THR A 14 -19.42 9.92 23.64
C THR A 14 -19.58 11.19 22.80
N GLY A 15 -18.55 12.04 22.82
CA GLY A 15 -18.34 12.98 21.74
C GLY A 15 -17.93 12.15 20.55
N ARG A 16 -18.90 11.71 19.73
CA ARG A 16 -18.61 11.43 18.33
C ARG A 16 -18.13 12.75 17.75
N VAL A 17 -16.82 12.99 17.81
CA VAL A 17 -16.19 13.93 16.89
C VAL A 17 -16.44 13.29 15.53
N LEU A 18 -17.56 13.66 14.92
CA LEU A 18 -17.82 13.34 13.53
C LEU A 18 -16.63 13.95 12.81
N ALA A 19 -15.86 13.07 12.17
CA ALA A 19 -14.71 13.50 11.39
C ALA A 19 -15.14 14.68 10.50
N GLN A 20 -14.36 15.74 10.40
CA GLN A 20 -14.79 16.95 9.70
C GLN A 20 -14.13 16.97 8.32
N TYR A 21 -14.86 16.48 7.32
CA TYR A 21 -14.52 16.59 5.89
C TYR A 21 -15.46 17.65 5.30
N PRO A 22 -15.09 18.94 5.32
CA PRO A 22 -16.05 20.02 5.06
C PRO A 22 -16.71 19.99 3.67
N VAL A 23 -16.18 19.26 2.69
CA VAL A 23 -16.86 19.07 1.39
C VAL A 23 -17.51 17.68 1.25
N ILE A 24 -16.81 16.60 1.60
CA ILE A 24 -17.35 15.24 1.41
C ILE A 24 -18.28 14.77 2.55
N ASN A 25 -18.11 15.23 3.80
CA ASN A 25 -18.94 14.74 4.92
C ASN A 25 -20.30 15.41 5.08
N ASN A 26 -20.49 16.62 4.57
CA ASN A 26 -21.79 17.28 4.64
C ASN A 26 -22.78 16.73 3.61
N ASN A 27 -22.34 15.86 2.71
CA ASN A 27 -23.15 15.22 1.69
C ASN A 27 -22.98 13.68 1.75
N PRO A 28 -23.88 12.96 2.45
CA PRO A 28 -23.83 11.50 2.54
C PRO A 28 -23.79 10.79 1.18
N THR A 29 -24.46 11.35 0.17
CA THR A 29 -24.45 10.81 -1.20
C THR A 29 -23.07 10.94 -1.84
N ALA A 30 -22.41 12.10 -1.70
CA ALA A 30 -21.05 12.29 -2.21
C ALA A 30 -20.06 11.32 -1.54
N ARG A 31 -20.17 11.13 -0.21
CA ARG A 31 -19.36 10.16 0.52
C ARG A 31 -19.59 8.72 0.05
N SER A 32 -20.85 8.33 -0.18
CA SER A 32 -21.18 7.00 -0.68
C SER A 32 -20.64 6.75 -2.08
N LEU A 33 -20.73 7.74 -2.98
CA LEU A 33 -20.18 7.64 -4.33
C LEU A 33 -18.65 7.55 -4.31
N LEU A 34 -18.01 8.31 -3.43
CA LEU A 34 -16.56 8.25 -3.26
C LEU A 34 -16.09 6.86 -2.82
N THR A 35 -16.72 6.28 -1.79
CA THR A 35 -16.35 4.94 -1.32
C THR A 35 -16.66 3.88 -2.37
N ALA A 36 -17.83 3.96 -3.02
CA ALA A 36 -18.20 3.01 -4.06
C ALA A 36 -17.24 3.07 -5.26
N GLY A 37 -16.81 4.26 -5.67
CA GLY A 37 -15.84 4.43 -6.75
C GLY A 37 -14.46 3.89 -6.40
N LEU A 38 -14.00 4.06 -5.15
CA LEU A 38 -12.77 3.42 -4.67
C LEU A 38 -12.88 1.90 -4.64
N ASP A 39 -13.98 1.37 -4.10
CA ASP A 39 -14.21 -0.08 -4.06
C ASP A 39 -14.23 -0.67 -5.47
N GLN A 40 -14.81 0.03 -6.45
CA GLN A 40 -14.75 -0.34 -7.86
C GLN A 40 -13.32 -0.32 -8.42
N VAL A 41 -12.49 0.66 -8.06
CA VAL A 41 -11.07 0.68 -8.46
C VAL A 41 -10.32 -0.50 -7.86
N TYR A 42 -10.50 -0.77 -6.56
CA TYR A 42 -9.82 -1.87 -5.89
C TYR A 42 -10.30 -3.24 -6.34
N ASP A 43 -11.47 -3.33 -6.97
CA ASP A 43 -12.01 -4.52 -7.63
C ASP A 43 -11.77 -4.54 -9.16
N ASP A 44 -10.85 -3.74 -9.69
CA ASP A 44 -10.51 -3.65 -11.13
C ASP A 44 -11.68 -3.29 -12.07
N GLN A 45 -12.76 -2.70 -11.54
CA GLN A 45 -13.93 -2.24 -12.28
C GLN A 45 -13.77 -0.78 -12.76
N PHE A 46 -12.68 -0.47 -13.46
CA PHE A 46 -12.28 0.91 -13.78
C PHE A 46 -13.33 1.70 -14.60
N THR A 47 -14.07 1.05 -15.50
CA THR A 47 -15.15 1.71 -16.27
C THR A 47 -16.32 2.10 -15.36
N ALA A 48 -16.70 1.22 -14.42
CA ALA A 48 -17.73 1.53 -13.43
C ALA A 48 -17.27 2.64 -12.49
N ALA A 49 -16.00 2.60 -12.06
CA ALA A 49 -15.38 3.63 -11.25
C ALA A 49 -15.48 5.02 -11.91
N GLU A 50 -15.13 5.15 -13.19
CA GLU A 50 -15.24 6.45 -13.88
C GLU A 50 -16.69 6.94 -13.97
N ALA A 51 -17.67 6.05 -14.21
CA ALA A 51 -19.07 6.43 -14.20
C ALA A 51 -19.53 6.94 -12.81
N THR A 52 -19.03 6.33 -11.73
CA THR A 52 -19.26 6.79 -10.35
C THR A 52 -18.56 8.12 -10.08
N PHE A 53 -17.32 8.31 -10.52
CA PHE A 53 -16.59 9.57 -10.38
C PHE A 53 -17.26 10.70 -11.14
N ALA A 54 -17.82 10.44 -12.33
CA ALA A 54 -18.60 11.42 -13.08
C ALA A 54 -19.89 11.84 -12.35
N GLN A 55 -20.52 10.95 -11.57
CA GLN A 55 -21.64 11.32 -10.71
C GLN A 55 -21.19 12.15 -9.52
N LEU A 56 -20.05 11.79 -8.90
CA LEU A 56 -19.46 12.56 -7.81
C LEU A 56 -19.06 13.97 -8.25
N GLU A 57 -18.47 14.12 -9.44
CA GLU A 57 -18.11 15.41 -10.05
C GLU A 57 -19.32 16.34 -10.17
N LYS A 58 -20.51 15.83 -10.48
CA LYS A 58 -21.74 16.65 -10.54
C LYS A 58 -22.13 17.22 -9.17
N LEU A 59 -21.83 16.50 -8.09
CA LEU A 59 -22.12 16.92 -6.72
C LEU A 59 -21.02 17.80 -6.13
N ALA A 60 -19.78 17.64 -6.59
CA ALA A 60 -18.63 18.41 -6.15
C ALA A 60 -17.76 18.87 -7.36
N PRO A 61 -18.28 19.78 -8.21
CA PRO A 61 -17.58 20.19 -9.43
C PRO A 61 -16.21 20.81 -9.14
N GLY A 62 -15.18 20.32 -9.82
CA GLY A 62 -13.80 20.81 -9.70
C GLY A 62 -13.10 20.45 -8.39
N HIS A 63 -13.71 19.60 -7.56
CA HIS A 63 -13.15 19.25 -6.26
C HIS A 63 -11.92 18.33 -6.40
N PRO A 64 -10.78 18.63 -5.75
CA PRO A 64 -9.54 17.87 -5.91
C PRO A 64 -9.65 16.39 -5.49
N ALA A 65 -10.63 16.02 -4.66
CA ALA A 65 -10.85 14.61 -4.33
C ALA A 65 -11.25 13.77 -5.57
N VAL A 66 -12.04 14.32 -6.49
CA VAL A 66 -12.42 13.59 -7.71
C VAL A 66 -11.21 13.42 -8.62
N ASP A 67 -10.36 14.45 -8.70
CA ASP A 67 -9.09 14.36 -9.42
C ASP A 67 -8.17 13.28 -8.82
N LEU A 68 -8.08 13.19 -7.49
CA LEU A 68 -7.29 12.17 -6.80
C LEU A 68 -7.81 10.77 -7.13
N LEU A 69 -9.12 10.55 -7.05
CA LEU A 69 -9.75 9.25 -7.32
C LEU A 69 -9.46 8.75 -8.74
N ARG A 70 -9.51 9.65 -9.73
CA ARG A 70 -9.10 9.35 -11.11
C ARG A 70 -7.60 9.02 -11.19
N GLY A 71 -6.76 9.74 -10.45
CA GLY A 71 -5.32 9.43 -10.33
C GLY A 71 -5.08 8.03 -9.74
N VAL A 72 -5.81 7.65 -8.69
CA VAL A 72 -5.76 6.31 -8.08
C VAL A 72 -6.21 5.23 -9.07
N SER A 73 -7.30 5.46 -9.80
CA SER A 73 -7.76 4.55 -10.85
C SER A 73 -6.71 4.33 -11.95
N LEU A 74 -6.06 5.41 -12.42
CA LEU A 74 -4.99 5.31 -13.42
C LEU A 74 -3.75 4.60 -12.86
N TYR A 75 -3.42 4.83 -11.59
CA TYR A 75 -2.32 4.14 -10.91
C TYR A 75 -2.57 2.63 -10.86
N TYR A 76 -3.77 2.18 -10.47
CA TYR A 76 -4.09 0.75 -10.38
C TYR A 76 -4.33 0.06 -11.73
N GLN A 77 -4.57 0.81 -12.81
CA GLN A 77 -4.46 0.24 -14.17
C GLN A 77 -2.99 0.07 -14.60
N TRP A 78 -2.08 0.90 -14.08
CA TRP A 78 -0.66 0.86 -14.45
C TRP A 78 0.12 -0.16 -13.61
N TYR A 79 -0.18 -0.24 -12.32
CA TYR A 79 0.39 -1.18 -11.36
C TYR A 79 -0.46 -2.45 -11.31
N PRO A 80 0.10 -3.67 -11.25
CA PRO A 80 1.52 -3.99 -10.98
C PRO A 80 2.43 -4.11 -12.21
N ALA A 81 1.88 -4.18 -13.43
CA ALA A 81 2.66 -4.42 -14.64
C ALA A 81 3.76 -3.36 -14.87
N ARG A 82 3.41 -2.09 -14.63
CA ARG A 82 4.26 -0.90 -14.83
C ARG A 82 4.79 -0.74 -16.25
N THR A 83 4.16 -1.31 -17.27
CA THR A 83 4.70 -1.32 -18.64
C THR A 83 4.15 -0.22 -19.56
N ASP A 84 2.97 0.34 -19.26
CA ASP A 84 2.35 1.37 -20.12
C ASP A 84 2.80 2.79 -19.75
N ALA A 85 3.67 3.37 -20.61
CA ALA A 85 4.19 4.72 -20.44
C ALA A 85 3.12 5.82 -20.61
N LYS A 86 2.12 5.63 -21.46
CA LYS A 86 1.04 6.62 -21.67
C LYS A 86 0.13 6.66 -20.45
N LEU A 87 -0.18 5.50 -19.89
CA LEU A 87 -0.98 5.39 -18.69
C LEU A 87 -0.25 6.00 -17.48
N LYS A 88 1.06 5.72 -17.34
CA LYS A 88 1.92 6.39 -16.36
C LYS A 88 1.83 7.92 -16.49
N GLN A 89 2.04 8.45 -17.70
CA GLN A 89 2.01 9.89 -17.95
C GLN A 89 0.65 10.52 -17.59
N ARG A 90 -0.47 9.86 -17.94
CA ARG A 90 -1.81 10.33 -17.58
C ARG A 90 -2.00 10.33 -16.06
N CYS A 91 -1.54 9.28 -15.38
CA CYS A 91 -1.58 9.17 -13.93
C CYS A 91 -0.80 10.32 -13.26
N THR A 92 0.45 10.55 -13.67
CA THR A 92 1.27 11.62 -13.08
C THR A 92 0.66 13.00 -13.31
N GLN A 93 0.17 13.29 -14.52
CA GLN A 93 -0.51 14.55 -14.82
C GLN A 93 -1.78 14.75 -13.96
N GLN A 94 -2.56 13.69 -13.78
CA GLN A 94 -3.77 13.74 -12.95
C GLN A 94 -3.44 14.00 -11.47
N LEU A 95 -2.37 13.39 -10.95
CA LEU A 95 -1.89 13.62 -9.59
C LEU A 95 -1.29 15.03 -9.42
N ASP A 96 -0.56 15.56 -10.42
CA ASP A 96 -0.07 16.94 -10.40
C ASP A 96 -1.22 17.96 -10.34
N VAL A 97 -2.28 17.74 -11.13
CA VAL A 97 -3.51 18.56 -11.09
C VAL A 97 -4.16 18.49 -9.70
N THR A 98 -4.25 17.29 -9.13
CA THR A 98 -4.78 17.06 -7.79
C THR A 98 -4.00 17.86 -6.75
N ALA A 99 -2.67 17.72 -6.72
CA ALA A 99 -1.79 18.43 -5.80
C ALA A 99 -1.97 19.95 -5.96
N LYS A 100 -1.91 20.46 -7.19
CA LYS A 100 -2.08 21.89 -7.44
C LYS A 100 -3.42 22.42 -6.91
N LYS A 101 -4.54 21.77 -7.25
CA LYS A 101 -5.88 22.21 -6.81
C LYS A 101 -6.02 22.14 -5.29
N ALA A 102 -5.50 21.09 -4.65
CA ALA A 102 -5.55 20.93 -3.21
C ALA A 102 -4.73 22.01 -2.48
N ASP A 103 -3.53 22.34 -2.97
CA ASP A 103 -2.70 23.41 -2.42
C ASP A 103 -3.35 24.80 -2.60
N ASP A 104 -3.88 25.09 -3.79
CA ASP A 104 -4.62 26.33 -4.06
C ASP A 104 -5.83 26.46 -3.13
N TRP A 105 -6.56 25.36 -2.88
CA TRP A 105 -7.70 25.33 -1.96
C TRP A 105 -7.29 25.59 -0.50
N GLN A 106 -6.23 24.92 -0.02
CA GLN A 106 -5.67 25.14 1.31
C GLN A 106 -5.20 26.58 1.50
N LYS A 107 -4.51 27.17 0.51
CA LYS A 107 -4.05 28.57 0.55
C LYS A 107 -5.22 29.55 0.61
N ALA A 108 -6.25 29.35 -0.21
CA ALA A 108 -7.44 30.20 -0.22
C ALA A 108 -8.20 30.14 1.13
N GLN A 109 -8.35 28.94 1.71
CA GLN A 109 -8.99 28.76 3.02
C GLN A 109 -8.17 29.44 4.12
N LYS A 110 -6.85 29.25 4.14
CA LYS A 110 -5.98 29.87 5.14
C LYS A 110 -5.99 31.39 5.06
N LYS A 111 -6.01 31.95 3.85
CA LYS A 111 -6.12 33.40 3.63
C LYS A 111 -7.46 33.97 4.07
N SER A 112 -8.56 33.27 3.81
CA SER A 112 -9.92 33.77 4.06
C SER A 112 -10.40 33.56 5.50
N LYS A 113 -10.09 32.40 6.10
CA LYS A 113 -10.62 32.03 7.42
C LYS A 113 -9.54 31.87 8.50
N GLY A 114 -8.26 31.80 8.14
CA GLY A 114 -7.16 31.76 9.10
C GLY A 114 -6.83 30.38 9.68
N PHE A 115 -7.53 29.31 9.26
CA PHE A 115 -7.31 27.95 9.75
C PHE A 115 -6.94 26.96 8.63
N ASP A 116 -6.22 25.90 9.03
CA ASP A 116 -5.83 24.80 8.15
C ASP A 116 -7.03 23.92 7.77
N LEU A 117 -6.96 23.31 6.59
CA LEU A 117 -8.01 22.47 6.02
C LEU A 117 -7.49 21.03 5.87
N PRO A 118 -7.82 20.13 6.82
CA PRO A 118 -7.25 18.78 6.86
C PRO A 118 -7.47 18.00 5.57
N GLU A 119 -8.64 18.15 4.94
CA GLU A 119 -8.99 17.50 3.67
C GLU A 119 -8.06 17.92 2.53
N ALA A 120 -7.87 19.23 2.30
CA ALA A 120 -6.97 19.73 1.27
C ALA A 120 -5.51 19.28 1.51
N MET A 121 -5.06 19.36 2.76
CA MET A 121 -3.73 18.90 3.14
C MET A 121 -3.53 17.41 2.87
N PHE A 122 -4.55 16.59 3.17
CA PHE A 122 -4.52 15.16 2.94
C PHE A 122 -4.48 14.82 1.44
N LEU A 123 -5.30 15.50 0.63
CA LEU A 123 -5.33 15.31 -0.82
C LEU A 123 -4.01 15.70 -1.47
N TYR A 124 -3.43 16.84 -1.07
CA TYR A 124 -2.11 17.28 -1.52
C TYR A 124 -1.03 16.25 -1.15
N PHE A 125 -0.99 15.85 0.13
CA PHE A 125 -0.05 14.86 0.63
C PHE A 125 -0.15 13.55 -0.18
N THR A 126 -1.37 13.06 -0.40
CA THR A 126 -1.59 11.78 -1.08
C THR A 126 -1.12 11.84 -2.52
N ALA A 127 -1.42 12.93 -3.24
CA ALA A 127 -0.94 13.13 -4.60
C ALA A 127 0.60 13.13 -4.68
N GLU A 128 1.27 13.90 -3.82
CA GLU A 128 2.74 13.94 -3.75
C GLU A 128 3.35 12.59 -3.35
N ALA A 129 2.73 11.87 -2.40
CA ALA A 129 3.19 10.55 -1.99
C ALA A 129 3.07 9.52 -3.13
N MET A 130 1.99 9.57 -3.91
CA MET A 130 1.82 8.72 -5.08
C MET A 130 2.79 9.07 -6.20
N LEU A 131 3.06 10.36 -6.46
CA LEU A 131 4.09 10.80 -7.40
C LEU A 131 5.47 10.31 -6.97
N ALA A 132 5.80 10.42 -5.68
CA ALA A 132 7.04 9.88 -5.13
C ALA A 132 7.15 8.36 -5.34
N LYS A 133 6.06 7.62 -5.12
CA LYS A 133 5.97 6.16 -5.34
C LYS A 133 6.19 5.79 -6.81
N ILE A 134 5.54 6.50 -7.74
CA ILE A 134 5.74 6.29 -9.18
C ILE A 134 7.19 6.56 -9.58
N SER A 135 7.76 7.69 -9.16
CA SER A 135 9.17 8.01 -9.44
C SER A 135 10.14 7.00 -8.83
N HIS A 136 9.83 6.44 -7.65
CA HIS A 136 10.63 5.37 -7.05
C HIS A 136 10.64 4.10 -7.93
N PHE A 137 9.47 3.63 -8.38
CA PHE A 137 9.35 2.47 -9.25
C PHE A 137 10.00 2.63 -10.64
N GLU A 138 10.20 3.88 -11.06
CA GLU A 138 10.88 4.23 -12.31
C GLU A 138 12.36 4.60 -12.08
N HIS A 139 12.86 4.46 -10.85
CA HIS A 139 14.23 4.78 -10.43
C HIS A 139 14.63 6.26 -10.67
N GLU A 140 13.64 7.17 -10.65
CA GLU A 140 13.79 8.61 -10.79
C GLU A 140 14.07 9.28 -9.42
N SER A 141 15.22 8.97 -8.80
CA SER A 141 15.52 9.33 -7.41
C SER A 141 15.36 10.81 -7.06
N LEU A 142 15.77 11.73 -7.97
CA LEU A 142 15.62 13.18 -7.73
C LEU A 142 14.17 13.63 -7.68
N ALA A 143 13.32 13.08 -8.56
CA ALA A 143 11.89 13.37 -8.57
C ALA A 143 11.22 12.79 -7.32
N ALA A 144 11.55 11.54 -6.96
CA ALA A 144 11.04 10.90 -5.76
C ALA A 144 11.36 11.72 -4.48
N ILE A 145 12.60 12.19 -4.33
CA ILE A 145 13.02 13.04 -3.20
C ILE A 145 12.25 14.37 -3.18
N ARG A 146 12.07 15.01 -4.34
CA ARG A 146 11.33 16.27 -4.44
C ARG A 146 9.88 16.10 -3.96
N HIS A 147 9.19 15.08 -4.45
CA HIS A 147 7.81 14.80 -4.06
C HIS A 147 7.70 14.41 -2.58
N ALA A 148 8.64 13.60 -2.06
CA ALA A 148 8.70 13.27 -0.63
C ALA A 148 8.91 14.51 0.26
N LYS A 149 9.77 15.45 -0.16
CA LYS A 149 9.99 16.72 0.54
C LYS A 149 8.72 17.56 0.60
N ASN A 150 7.95 17.60 -0.48
CA ASN A 150 6.66 18.29 -0.55
C ASN A 150 5.61 17.68 0.39
N ALA A 151 5.58 16.34 0.47
CA ALA A 151 4.65 15.60 1.32
C ALA A 151 4.95 15.75 2.83
N TYR A 152 6.24 15.85 3.21
CA TYR A 152 6.69 15.78 4.60
C TYR A 152 6.01 16.75 5.59
N PRO A 153 5.84 18.06 5.30
CA PRO A 153 5.19 18.98 6.23
C PRO A 153 3.75 18.57 6.57
N TYR A 154 3.03 17.97 5.62
CA TYR A 154 1.65 17.55 5.80
C TYR A 154 1.51 16.25 6.58
N ILE A 155 2.53 15.39 6.57
CA ILE A 155 2.62 14.25 7.51
C ILE A 155 2.71 14.76 8.95
N GLN A 156 3.59 15.75 9.22
CA GLN A 156 3.76 16.28 10.56
C GLN A 156 2.52 16.99 11.06
N LYS A 157 1.90 17.84 10.22
CA LYS A 157 0.61 18.45 10.56
C LYS A 157 -0.52 17.43 10.69
N GLY A 158 -0.52 16.37 9.88
CA GLY A 158 -1.51 15.29 9.95
C GLY A 158 -1.61 14.64 11.33
N LYS A 159 -0.51 14.62 12.10
CA LYS A 159 -0.49 14.13 13.50
C LYS A 159 -1.50 14.85 14.39
N THR A 160 -1.74 16.15 14.18
CA THR A 160 -2.71 16.91 14.98
C THR A 160 -4.15 16.72 14.54
N PHE A 161 -4.37 16.13 13.36
CA PHE A 161 -5.69 15.98 12.75
C PHE A 161 -6.24 14.56 12.75
N GLN A 162 -5.49 13.55 13.19
CA GLN A 162 -5.87 12.13 13.07
C GLN A 162 -7.25 11.81 13.66
N GLN A 163 -7.61 12.41 14.79
CA GLN A 163 -8.94 12.18 15.41
C GLN A 163 -10.07 12.81 14.58
N GLN A 164 -9.82 13.98 14.00
CA GLN A 164 -10.78 14.72 13.17
C GLN A 164 -10.83 14.19 11.73
N TYR A 165 -9.76 13.58 11.25
CA TYR A 165 -9.58 13.14 9.87
C TYR A 165 -8.75 11.83 9.87
N PRO A 166 -9.39 10.68 10.11
CA PRO A 166 -8.72 9.40 10.35
C PRO A 166 -7.84 8.89 9.21
N ASP A 167 -7.99 9.39 7.98
CA ASP A 167 -7.09 8.99 6.89
C ASP A 167 -5.62 9.34 7.18
N PHE A 168 -5.34 10.36 8.01
CA PHE A 168 -3.97 10.68 8.43
C PHE A 168 -3.33 9.58 9.26
N TYR A 169 -4.08 8.64 9.84
CA TYR A 169 -3.51 7.50 10.55
C TYR A 169 -2.63 6.64 9.64
N LEU A 170 -2.91 6.57 8.33
CA LEU A 170 -2.03 5.87 7.38
C LEU A 170 -0.65 6.55 7.32
N SER A 171 -0.60 7.84 6.97
CA SER A 171 0.66 8.54 6.71
C SER A 171 1.51 8.72 7.97
N THR A 172 0.86 9.01 9.10
CA THR A 172 1.52 9.10 10.40
C THR A 172 1.99 7.74 10.92
N GLY A 173 1.22 6.67 10.67
CA GLY A 173 1.59 5.31 11.00
C GLY A 173 2.83 4.86 10.26
N LEU A 174 2.84 5.05 8.93
CA LEU A 174 4.01 4.79 8.08
C LEU A 174 5.22 5.62 8.51
N TYR A 175 5.03 6.91 8.81
CA TYR A 175 6.12 7.76 9.29
C TYR A 175 6.74 7.21 10.58
N ASN A 176 5.92 6.91 11.58
CA ASN A 176 6.39 6.43 12.87
C ASN A 176 7.11 5.09 12.76
N PHE A 177 6.62 4.18 11.89
CA PHE A 177 7.27 2.91 11.63
C PHE A 177 8.62 3.09 10.91
N TYR A 178 8.62 3.70 9.73
CA TYR A 178 9.84 3.79 8.91
C TYR A 178 10.90 4.69 9.53
N ARG A 179 10.51 5.75 10.22
CA ARG A 179 11.47 6.62 10.90
C ARG A 179 12.29 5.85 11.94
N ASP A 180 11.68 4.86 12.59
CA ASP A 180 12.31 4.01 13.61
C ASP A 180 13.12 2.88 12.96
N VAL A 181 12.51 2.15 12.02
CA VAL A 181 13.08 0.92 11.42
C VAL A 181 14.13 1.20 10.34
N TYR A 182 13.93 2.21 9.49
CA TYR A 182 14.77 2.44 8.30
C TYR A 182 16.26 2.68 8.64
N PRO A 183 16.61 3.47 9.68
CA PRO A 183 18.02 3.66 10.07
C PRO A 183 18.66 2.42 10.71
N GLU A 184 17.88 1.44 11.16
CA GLU A 184 18.38 0.16 11.67
C GLU A 184 18.82 -0.73 10.51
N ILE A 185 17.98 -0.83 9.47
CA ILE A 185 18.26 -1.63 8.27
C ILE A 185 19.23 -0.94 7.29
N HIS A 186 19.29 0.39 7.30
CA HIS A 186 20.21 1.18 6.49
C HIS A 186 20.97 2.20 7.35
N PRO A 187 22.03 1.78 8.06
CA PRO A 187 22.77 2.63 9.02
C PRO A 187 23.29 3.96 8.45
N PHE A 188 23.53 4.03 7.13
CA PHE A 188 23.91 5.28 6.45
C PHE A 188 22.89 6.42 6.65
N TYR A 189 21.61 6.09 6.80
CA TYR A 189 20.55 7.08 6.98
C TYR A 189 20.42 7.61 8.41
N LYS A 190 21.18 7.09 9.39
CA LYS A 190 21.15 7.56 10.79
C LYS A 190 21.39 9.06 10.93
N THR A 191 22.24 9.64 10.09
CA THR A 191 22.55 11.07 10.12
C THR A 191 21.37 11.92 9.67
N VAL A 192 20.71 11.54 8.57
CA VAL A 192 19.51 12.23 8.06
C VAL A 192 18.35 12.08 9.03
N ALA A 193 18.19 10.87 9.55
CA ALA A 193 17.27 10.52 10.61
C ALA A 193 17.37 11.48 11.80
N TRP A 194 18.56 11.71 12.37
CA TRP A 194 18.73 12.57 13.56
C TRP A 194 18.11 13.97 13.43
N VAL A 195 18.09 14.46 12.18
CA VAL A 195 17.29 15.55 11.59
C VAL A 195 15.81 15.70 11.92
N MET A 196 15.16 14.54 11.95
CA MET A 196 13.73 14.36 11.80
C MET A 196 13.11 14.01 13.13
N THR A 197 11.83 14.35 13.31
CA THR A 197 11.06 13.94 14.48
C THR A 197 11.21 12.44 14.72
N ALA A 198 11.38 12.02 15.97
CA ALA A 198 11.50 10.60 16.30
C ALA A 198 10.24 9.83 15.87
N GLY A 199 10.44 8.57 15.47
CA GLY A 199 9.37 7.61 15.22
C GLY A 199 9.10 6.76 16.45
N ASP A 200 8.06 5.94 16.37
CA ASP A 200 7.76 4.88 17.33
C ASP A 200 7.09 3.76 16.55
N LYS A 201 7.82 2.66 16.33
CA LYS A 201 7.33 1.52 15.57
C LYS A 201 6.01 0.96 16.08
N LYS A 202 5.82 0.85 17.40
CA LYS A 202 4.59 0.29 18.00
C LYS A 202 3.41 1.22 17.79
N LEU A 203 3.63 2.53 17.99
CA LEU A 203 2.63 3.54 17.67
C LEU A 203 2.27 3.51 16.19
N GLY A 204 3.27 3.37 15.31
CA GLY A 204 3.08 3.28 13.86
C GLY A 204 2.17 2.13 13.46
N MET A 205 2.45 0.92 13.96
CA MET A 205 1.61 -0.26 13.71
C MET A 205 0.17 -0.09 14.23
N ASN A 206 0.00 0.46 15.43
CA ASN A 206 -1.32 0.74 15.99
C ASN A 206 -2.09 1.78 15.15
N GLN A 207 -1.42 2.83 14.68
CA GLN A 207 -2.03 3.84 13.81
C GLN A 207 -2.48 3.22 12.47
N LEU A 208 -1.67 2.34 11.86
CA LEU A 208 -2.07 1.62 10.65
C LEU A 208 -3.30 0.75 10.89
N GLN A 209 -3.37 0.02 12.00
CA GLN A 209 -4.56 -0.75 12.38
C GLN A 209 -5.80 0.15 12.59
N ILE A 210 -5.63 1.34 13.17
CA ILE A 210 -6.73 2.31 13.27
C ILE A 210 -7.17 2.77 11.88
N ALA A 211 -6.24 2.98 10.95
CA ALA A 211 -6.54 3.39 9.58
C ALA A 211 -7.34 2.30 8.83
N THR A 212 -7.02 1.01 9.00
CA THR A 212 -7.79 -0.09 8.37
C THR A 212 -9.26 -0.13 8.82
N GLN A 213 -9.59 0.48 9.95
CA GLN A 213 -10.95 0.49 10.51
C GLN A 213 -11.66 1.82 10.30
N LYS A 214 -10.95 2.94 10.45
CA LYS A 214 -11.54 4.29 10.55
C LYS A 214 -11.30 5.18 9.34
N ALA A 215 -10.30 4.89 8.50
CA ALA A 215 -10.04 5.67 7.29
C ALA A 215 -11.23 5.58 6.32
N LEU A 216 -11.42 6.64 5.54
CA LEU A 216 -12.45 6.71 4.50
C LEU A 216 -11.85 6.44 3.12
N LEU A 217 -10.79 7.18 2.77
CA LEU A 217 -10.14 7.17 1.46
C LEU A 217 -9.09 6.08 1.34
N VAL A 218 -8.36 5.82 2.44
CA VAL A 218 -7.14 5.01 2.39
C VAL A 218 -7.24 3.73 3.21
N ARG A 219 -8.45 3.21 3.41
CA ARG A 219 -8.67 1.99 4.18
C ARG A 219 -7.95 0.79 3.55
N THR A 220 -8.14 0.60 2.24
CA THR A 220 -7.53 -0.51 1.49
C THR A 220 -6.01 -0.35 1.39
N GLU A 221 -5.51 0.88 1.16
CA GLU A 221 -4.08 1.16 1.25
C GLU A 221 -3.50 0.84 2.63
N ALA A 222 -4.22 1.20 3.70
CA ALA A 222 -3.76 0.91 5.06
C ALA A 222 -3.66 -0.59 5.32
N ILE A 223 -4.58 -1.39 4.77
CA ILE A 223 -4.46 -2.86 4.81
C ILE A 223 -3.22 -3.31 4.03
N LEU A 224 -3.05 -2.85 2.79
CA LEU A 224 -1.91 -3.20 1.95
C LEU A 224 -0.58 -2.89 2.68
N TYR A 225 -0.42 -1.67 3.19
CA TYR A 225 0.78 -1.28 3.92
C TYR A 225 0.96 -2.04 5.24
N LEU A 226 -0.10 -2.22 6.03
CA LEU A 226 -0.01 -2.98 7.29
C LEU A 226 0.46 -4.42 7.03
N THR A 227 -0.14 -5.08 6.03
CA THR A 227 0.21 -6.46 5.67
C THR A 227 1.64 -6.56 5.14
N HIS A 228 2.07 -5.60 4.30
CA HIS A 228 3.45 -5.48 3.84
C HIS A 228 4.45 -5.33 5.00
N LEU A 229 4.17 -4.48 6.00
CA LEU A 229 5.04 -4.36 7.17
C LEU A 229 5.07 -5.66 7.99
N LEU A 230 3.93 -6.33 8.15
CA LEU A 230 3.86 -7.62 8.84
C LEU A 230 4.67 -8.71 8.11
N THR A 231 4.54 -8.82 6.78
CA THR A 231 5.21 -9.88 6.01
C THR A 231 6.69 -9.59 5.81
N ASP A 232 7.04 -8.37 5.38
CA ASP A 232 8.33 -8.11 4.77
C ASP A 232 9.35 -7.49 5.73
N TYR A 233 8.87 -6.84 6.81
CA TYR A 233 9.70 -6.28 7.88
C TYR A 233 9.65 -7.09 9.16
N GLU A 234 8.45 -7.46 9.64
CA GLU A 234 8.28 -8.14 10.93
C GLU A 234 8.40 -9.66 10.86
N ASN A 235 8.41 -10.25 9.66
CA ASN A 235 8.36 -11.70 9.43
C ASN A 235 7.18 -12.38 10.18
N LYS A 236 6.00 -11.76 10.11
CA LYS A 236 4.73 -12.22 10.70
C LYS A 236 3.66 -12.41 9.62
N PRO A 237 3.88 -13.28 8.63
CA PRO A 237 2.94 -13.47 7.53
C PRO A 237 1.56 -13.97 7.98
N ALA A 238 1.50 -14.80 9.03
CA ALA A 238 0.23 -15.30 9.57
C ALA A 238 -0.69 -14.17 10.07
N ASP A 239 -0.13 -13.12 10.66
CA ASP A 239 -0.88 -11.96 11.16
C ASP A 239 -1.49 -11.11 10.03
N ALA A 240 -0.94 -11.20 8.81
CA ALA A 240 -1.43 -10.50 7.64
C ALA A 240 -2.61 -11.20 6.96
N LEU A 241 -2.73 -12.53 7.13
CA LEU A 241 -3.72 -13.36 6.42
C LEU A 241 -5.18 -12.91 6.61
N PRO A 242 -5.68 -12.54 7.81
CA PRO A 242 -7.07 -12.12 7.97
C PRO A 242 -7.40 -10.88 7.13
N TYR A 243 -6.46 -9.93 7.05
CA TYR A 243 -6.64 -8.71 6.28
C TYR A 243 -6.60 -8.97 4.77
N LEU A 244 -5.66 -9.80 4.31
CA LEU A 244 -5.54 -10.15 2.89
C LEU A 244 -6.72 -11.01 2.41
N ALA A 245 -7.19 -11.96 3.24
CA ALA A 245 -8.39 -12.72 2.96
C ALA A 245 -9.63 -11.81 2.84
N GLN A 246 -9.74 -10.80 3.71
CA GLN A 246 -10.80 -9.80 3.59
C GLN A 246 -10.74 -9.07 2.23
N LEU A 247 -9.55 -8.68 1.74
CA LEU A 247 -9.42 -8.04 0.44
C LEU A 247 -9.81 -8.98 -0.72
N VAL A 248 -9.41 -10.26 -0.68
CA VAL A 248 -9.80 -11.24 -1.71
C VAL A 248 -11.32 -11.45 -1.74
N ILE A 249 -11.99 -11.43 -0.59
CA ILE A 249 -13.45 -11.56 -0.49
C ILE A 249 -14.16 -10.29 -0.96
N THR A 250 -13.63 -9.12 -0.58
CA THR A 250 -14.25 -7.82 -0.88
C THR A 250 -14.07 -7.43 -2.35
N TYR A 251 -12.93 -7.80 -2.94
CA TYR A 251 -12.50 -7.41 -4.28
C TYR A 251 -12.10 -8.66 -5.10
N PRO A 252 -13.05 -9.56 -5.40
CA PRO A 252 -12.76 -10.86 -6.01
C PRO A 252 -12.26 -10.79 -7.45
N ASN A 253 -12.50 -9.67 -8.15
CA ASN A 253 -12.10 -9.48 -9.54
C ASN A 253 -10.65 -9.02 -9.69
N ASN A 254 -10.04 -8.50 -8.61
CA ASN A 254 -8.67 -8.02 -8.64
C ASN A 254 -7.67 -9.16 -8.32
N PRO A 255 -6.86 -9.59 -9.30
CA PRO A 255 -5.91 -10.70 -9.09
C PRO A 255 -4.75 -10.33 -8.17
N TYR A 256 -4.44 -9.05 -7.99
CA TYR A 256 -3.36 -8.60 -7.12
C TYR A 256 -3.60 -8.99 -5.66
N TRP A 257 -4.83 -8.90 -5.16
CA TRP A 257 -5.15 -9.32 -3.79
C TRP A 257 -4.97 -10.82 -3.59
N ARG A 258 -5.31 -11.62 -4.61
CA ARG A 258 -5.07 -13.07 -4.61
C ARG A 258 -3.59 -13.40 -4.58
N TYR A 259 -2.79 -12.67 -5.37
CA TYR A 259 -1.33 -12.79 -5.33
C TYR A 259 -0.79 -12.51 -3.93
N LYS A 260 -1.15 -11.38 -3.32
CA LYS A 260 -0.67 -11.02 -1.98
C LYS A 260 -1.13 -12.00 -0.90
N TYR A 261 -2.36 -12.48 -0.98
CA TYR A 261 -2.85 -13.52 -0.09
C TYR A 261 -2.06 -14.83 -0.23
N ALA A 262 -1.85 -15.32 -1.45
CA ALA A 262 -1.12 -16.55 -1.72
C ALA A 262 0.39 -16.45 -1.37
N GLU A 263 1.00 -15.29 -1.61
CA GLU A 263 2.37 -14.97 -1.19
C GLU A 263 2.50 -15.06 0.34
N SER A 264 1.56 -14.46 1.07
CA SER A 264 1.50 -14.52 2.53
C SER A 264 1.25 -15.94 3.05
N LEU A 265 0.38 -16.72 2.40
CA LEU A 265 0.15 -18.14 2.72
C LEU A 265 1.43 -18.97 2.58
N LEU A 266 2.19 -18.79 1.50
CA LEU A 266 3.50 -19.44 1.33
C LEU A 266 4.49 -19.03 2.42
N ASN A 267 4.57 -17.73 2.73
CA ASN A 267 5.44 -17.23 3.79
C ASN A 267 5.07 -17.78 5.17
N ALA A 268 3.78 -18.07 5.40
CA ALA A 268 3.28 -18.70 6.62
C ALA A 268 3.32 -20.24 6.58
N HIS A 269 3.85 -20.86 5.52
CA HIS A 269 3.81 -22.31 5.26
C HIS A 269 2.39 -22.93 5.31
N GLN A 270 1.35 -22.14 5.01
CA GLN A 270 -0.05 -22.57 4.97
C GLN A 270 -0.46 -22.93 3.55
N VAL A 271 -0.29 -24.20 3.18
CA VAL A 271 -0.27 -24.59 1.76
C VAL A 271 -1.61 -24.99 1.14
N ALA A 272 -2.69 -25.06 1.92
CA ALA A 272 -3.95 -25.66 1.49
C ALA A 272 -4.67 -24.87 0.38
N ALA A 273 -4.76 -23.54 0.50
CA ALA A 273 -5.49 -22.69 -0.43
C ALA A 273 -4.67 -22.25 -1.66
N ILE A 274 -3.34 -22.44 -1.63
CA ILE A 274 -2.42 -21.94 -2.66
C ILE A 274 -2.76 -22.42 -4.09
N PRO A 275 -3.09 -23.71 -4.33
CA PRO A 275 -3.37 -24.18 -5.69
C PRO A 275 -4.55 -23.45 -6.36
N GLN A 276 -5.57 -23.10 -5.58
CA GLN A 276 -6.72 -22.35 -6.09
C GLN A 276 -6.30 -20.94 -6.53
N GLU A 277 -5.54 -20.23 -5.69
CA GLU A 277 -5.09 -18.88 -6.01
C GLU A 277 -4.11 -18.86 -7.21
N ILE A 278 -3.23 -19.85 -7.32
CA ILE A 278 -2.37 -20.02 -8.51
C ILE A 278 -3.24 -20.17 -9.76
N ASN A 279 -4.25 -21.03 -9.74
CA ASN A 279 -5.10 -21.26 -10.92
C ASN A 279 -5.82 -19.97 -11.35
N HIS A 280 -6.30 -19.17 -10.40
CA HIS A 280 -6.91 -17.86 -10.71
C HIS A 280 -5.91 -16.90 -11.37
N LEU A 281 -4.70 -16.80 -10.84
CA LEU A 281 -3.66 -15.92 -11.39
C LEU A 281 -3.23 -16.36 -12.79
N MET A 282 -3.05 -17.66 -13.01
CA MET A 282 -2.66 -18.24 -14.29
C MET A 282 -3.76 -18.11 -15.36
N ALA A 283 -5.02 -17.99 -14.95
CA ALA A 283 -6.16 -17.76 -15.85
C ALA A 283 -6.35 -16.27 -16.22
N SER A 284 -5.61 -15.35 -15.60
CA SER A 284 -5.68 -13.93 -15.93
C SER A 284 -5.20 -13.67 -17.36
N SER A 285 -5.87 -12.76 -18.06
CA SER A 285 -5.43 -12.27 -19.37
C SER A 285 -4.20 -11.38 -19.31
N GLU A 286 -3.85 -10.86 -18.13
CA GLU A 286 -2.69 -9.99 -17.96
C GLU A 286 -1.42 -10.78 -17.66
N VAL A 287 -0.39 -10.53 -18.46
CA VAL A 287 0.90 -11.24 -18.39
C VAL A 287 1.54 -11.15 -17.01
N VAL A 288 1.42 -10.00 -16.32
CA VAL A 288 2.01 -9.81 -14.99
C VAL A 288 1.44 -10.79 -13.96
N TYR A 289 0.13 -11.06 -14.00
CA TYR A 289 -0.51 -11.99 -13.07
C TYR A 289 -0.19 -13.44 -13.38
N HIS A 290 0.00 -13.79 -14.67
CA HIS A 290 0.54 -15.09 -15.04
C HIS A 290 1.97 -15.27 -14.51
N GLN A 291 2.85 -14.26 -14.65
CA GLN A 291 4.22 -14.31 -14.11
C GLN A 291 4.24 -14.46 -12.58
N MET A 292 3.38 -13.72 -11.88
CA MET A 292 3.15 -13.85 -10.44
C MET A 292 2.66 -15.26 -10.06
N GLY A 293 1.72 -15.82 -10.82
CA GLY A 293 1.24 -17.20 -10.68
C GLY A 293 2.34 -18.24 -10.90
N THR A 294 3.18 -18.08 -11.94
CA THR A 294 4.34 -18.94 -12.22
C THR A 294 5.31 -18.94 -11.03
N LEU A 295 5.59 -17.77 -10.44
CA LEU A 295 6.43 -17.69 -9.24
C LEU A 295 5.82 -18.46 -8.06
N LEU A 296 4.55 -18.20 -7.73
CA LEU A 296 3.88 -18.88 -6.62
C LEU A 296 3.88 -20.40 -6.82
N LYS A 297 3.70 -20.86 -8.06
CA LYS A 297 3.78 -22.27 -8.44
C LYS A 297 5.19 -22.83 -8.26
N ALA A 298 6.24 -22.08 -8.61
CA ALA A 298 7.62 -22.46 -8.38
C ALA A 298 7.90 -22.66 -6.89
N ARG A 299 7.49 -21.70 -6.06
CA ARG A 299 7.64 -21.73 -4.60
C ARG A 299 6.85 -22.88 -3.97
N TYR A 300 5.60 -23.07 -4.37
CA TYR A 300 4.77 -24.19 -3.92
C TYR A 300 5.38 -25.56 -4.30
N ALA A 301 5.89 -25.70 -5.52
CA ALA A 301 6.58 -26.91 -5.96
C ALA A 301 7.83 -27.20 -5.10
N LEU A 302 8.58 -26.16 -4.72
CA LEU A 302 9.72 -26.30 -3.82
C LEU A 302 9.30 -26.82 -2.43
N GLU A 303 8.26 -26.23 -1.83
CA GLU A 303 7.68 -26.70 -0.54
C GLU A 303 7.21 -28.16 -0.61
N LYS A 304 6.76 -28.61 -1.79
CA LYS A 304 6.37 -30.02 -2.04
C LYS A 304 7.54 -30.94 -2.39
N GLY A 305 8.78 -30.43 -2.41
CA GLY A 305 9.97 -31.20 -2.80
C GLY A 305 10.09 -31.49 -4.29
N GLN A 306 9.27 -30.87 -5.15
CA GLN A 306 9.26 -31.03 -6.61
C GLN A 306 10.34 -30.15 -7.25
N ARG A 307 11.61 -30.45 -6.95
CA ARG A 307 12.77 -29.58 -7.25
C ARG A 307 12.90 -29.21 -8.73
N SER A 308 12.76 -30.17 -9.66
CA SER A 308 12.90 -29.90 -11.09
C SER A 308 11.79 -28.97 -11.61
N VAL A 309 10.55 -29.15 -11.14
CA VAL A 309 9.41 -28.29 -11.49
C VAL A 309 9.65 -26.88 -10.95
N ALA A 310 10.04 -26.77 -9.67
CA ALA A 310 10.35 -25.49 -9.05
C ALA A 310 11.46 -24.73 -9.78
N GLN A 311 12.54 -25.43 -10.16
CA GLN A 311 13.66 -24.85 -10.90
C GLN A 311 13.23 -24.30 -12.26
N ASN A 312 12.54 -25.11 -13.07
CA ASN A 312 12.11 -24.71 -14.41
C ASN A 312 11.19 -23.47 -14.37
N LEU A 313 10.24 -23.43 -13.43
CA LEU A 313 9.33 -22.30 -13.27
C LEU A 313 10.05 -21.05 -12.75
N ALA A 314 11.00 -21.19 -11.82
CA ALA A 314 11.79 -20.06 -11.34
C ALA A 314 12.70 -19.50 -12.45
N ASP A 315 13.32 -20.36 -13.27
CA ASP A 315 14.08 -19.96 -14.46
C ASP A 315 13.21 -19.21 -15.47
N GLU A 316 11.96 -19.63 -15.67
CA GLU A 316 10.99 -18.92 -16.51
C GLU A 316 10.73 -17.50 -15.99
N VAL A 317 10.48 -17.33 -14.69
CA VAL A 317 10.26 -16.01 -14.07
C VAL A 317 11.49 -15.12 -14.20
N VAL A 318 12.69 -15.65 -13.95
CA VAL A 318 13.96 -14.89 -14.06
C VAL A 318 14.20 -14.40 -15.50
N ARG A 319 13.80 -15.18 -16.52
CA ARG A 319 13.93 -14.81 -17.94
C ARG A 319 12.78 -13.93 -18.44
N SER A 320 11.73 -13.75 -17.63
CA SER A 320 10.56 -12.96 -18.00
C SER A 320 10.82 -11.45 -17.92
N SER A 321 9.86 -10.67 -18.40
CA SER A 321 9.87 -9.21 -18.33
C SER A 321 9.27 -8.64 -17.03
N VAL A 322 9.01 -9.47 -16.02
CA VAL A 322 8.38 -9.02 -14.78
C VAL A 322 9.20 -7.90 -14.13
N ARG A 323 8.54 -6.78 -13.84
CA ARG A 323 9.21 -5.62 -13.23
C ARG A 323 9.26 -5.71 -11.71
N ASP A 324 8.33 -6.44 -11.08
CA ASP A 324 8.23 -6.56 -9.63
C ASP A 324 9.49 -7.17 -9.00
N GLU A 325 10.14 -6.38 -8.15
CA GLU A 325 11.42 -6.66 -7.54
C GLU A 325 11.30 -7.84 -6.56
N SER A 326 10.22 -7.92 -5.79
CA SER A 326 9.97 -9.03 -4.87
C SER A 326 9.75 -10.33 -5.63
N VAL A 327 9.03 -10.30 -6.75
CA VAL A 327 8.83 -11.48 -7.61
C VAL A 327 10.19 -12.01 -8.11
N ARG A 328 11.06 -11.12 -8.61
CA ARG A 328 12.40 -11.49 -9.08
C ARG A 328 13.28 -12.03 -7.96
N ALA A 329 13.26 -11.38 -6.79
CA ALA A 329 14.01 -11.83 -5.63
C ALA A 329 13.60 -13.24 -5.21
N TYR A 330 12.30 -13.52 -5.05
CA TYR A 330 11.82 -14.85 -4.70
C TYR A 330 12.16 -15.91 -5.76
N ALA A 331 12.16 -15.57 -7.06
CA ALA A 331 12.58 -16.50 -8.10
C ALA A 331 14.05 -16.92 -7.94
N TYR A 332 14.94 -15.96 -7.70
CA TYR A 332 16.34 -16.26 -7.41
C TYR A 332 16.52 -17.02 -6.08
N LEU A 333 15.72 -16.73 -5.06
CA LEU A 333 15.74 -17.48 -3.80
C LEU A 333 15.38 -18.96 -4.02
N VAL A 334 14.37 -19.26 -4.86
CA VAL A 334 14.02 -20.64 -5.23
C VAL A 334 15.21 -21.33 -5.89
N LEU A 335 15.86 -20.68 -6.87
CA LEU A 335 17.04 -21.23 -7.54
C LEU A 335 18.22 -21.44 -6.58
N ALA A 336 18.47 -20.50 -5.67
CA ALA A 336 19.52 -20.59 -4.66
C ALA A 336 19.32 -21.79 -3.73
N ARG A 337 18.09 -21.96 -3.21
CA ARG A 337 17.73 -23.10 -2.34
C ARG A 337 17.88 -24.44 -3.06
N ILE A 338 17.45 -24.53 -4.32
CA ILE A 338 17.59 -25.76 -5.13
C ILE A 338 19.05 -26.10 -5.37
N ALA A 339 19.88 -25.11 -5.76
CA ALA A 339 21.32 -25.33 -5.95
C ALA A 339 22.00 -25.79 -4.66
N GLY A 340 21.62 -25.21 -3.50
CA GLY A 340 22.09 -25.65 -2.19
C GLY A 340 21.73 -27.11 -1.89
N LEU A 341 20.47 -27.49 -2.13
CA LEU A 341 19.99 -28.87 -1.97
C LEU A 341 20.66 -29.89 -2.90
N GLN A 342 21.26 -29.43 -4.00
CA GLN A 342 22.04 -30.24 -4.95
C GLN A 342 23.54 -30.29 -4.63
N GLY A 343 24.00 -29.56 -3.60
CA GLY A 343 25.43 -29.43 -3.27
C GLY A 343 26.21 -28.47 -4.18
N HIS A 344 25.52 -27.69 -5.02
CA HIS A 344 26.13 -26.72 -5.93
C HIS A 344 26.36 -25.36 -5.24
N GLU A 345 27.19 -25.33 -4.20
CA GLU A 345 27.33 -24.15 -3.34
C GLU A 345 27.73 -22.86 -4.05
N LYS A 346 28.64 -22.94 -5.05
CA LYS A 346 29.07 -21.76 -5.82
C LYS A 346 27.90 -21.16 -6.59
N GLN A 347 27.04 -22.01 -7.15
CA GLN A 347 25.86 -21.58 -7.89
C GLN A 347 24.80 -21.01 -6.92
N ALA A 348 24.60 -21.65 -5.76
CA ALA A 348 23.71 -21.12 -4.72
C ALA A 348 24.13 -19.71 -4.28
N ARG A 349 25.42 -19.48 -3.99
CA ARG A 349 25.95 -18.15 -3.64
C ARG A 349 25.76 -17.14 -4.76
N HIS A 350 25.89 -17.55 -6.03
CA HIS A 350 25.61 -16.67 -7.17
C HIS A 350 24.14 -16.23 -7.20
N TYR A 351 23.20 -17.16 -7.05
CA TYR A 351 21.78 -16.84 -7.02
C TYR A 351 21.38 -15.99 -5.81
N TYR A 352 21.96 -16.22 -4.62
CA TYR A 352 21.74 -15.33 -3.47
C TYR A 352 22.21 -13.90 -3.74
N LYS A 353 23.36 -13.73 -4.42
CA LYS A 353 23.83 -12.40 -4.81
C LYS A 353 22.83 -11.71 -5.76
N GLN A 354 22.28 -12.43 -6.73
CA GLN A 354 21.27 -11.89 -7.64
C GLN A 354 19.94 -11.57 -6.92
N MET A 355 19.53 -12.43 -5.98
CA MET A 355 18.39 -12.15 -5.11
C MET A 355 18.58 -10.83 -4.34
N LEU A 356 19.77 -10.59 -3.78
CA LEU A 356 20.07 -9.37 -3.02
C LEU A 356 20.05 -8.07 -3.86
N GLU A 357 20.15 -8.16 -5.18
CA GLU A 357 19.98 -7.00 -6.09
C GLU A 357 18.52 -6.51 -6.12
N PHE A 358 17.56 -7.40 -5.83
CA PHE A 358 16.12 -7.10 -5.82
C PHE A 358 15.48 -7.12 -4.43
N ALA A 359 16.13 -7.76 -3.45
CA ALA A 359 15.63 -7.85 -2.08
C ALA A 359 15.78 -6.52 -1.34
N GLU A 360 14.69 -5.76 -1.31
CA GLU A 360 14.59 -4.49 -0.58
C GLU A 360 14.43 -4.71 0.93
N TYR A 361 13.62 -5.71 1.33
CA TYR A 361 13.16 -5.84 2.71
C TYR A 361 13.88 -6.94 3.52
N PRO A 362 13.93 -6.81 4.87
CA PRO A 362 14.64 -7.75 5.73
C PRO A 362 14.30 -9.22 5.52
N VAL A 363 13.01 -9.57 5.31
CA VAL A 363 12.59 -10.97 5.19
C VAL A 363 13.36 -11.73 4.11
N LEU A 364 13.61 -11.09 2.96
CA LEU A 364 14.37 -11.68 1.85
C LEU A 364 15.87 -11.48 2.03
N ARG A 365 16.31 -10.32 2.53
CA ARG A 365 17.73 -10.02 2.70
C ARG A 365 18.41 -10.97 3.70
N ASN A 366 17.67 -11.41 4.72
CA ASN A 366 18.16 -12.30 5.77
C ASN A 366 18.22 -13.78 5.33
N GLU A 367 17.74 -14.12 4.13
CA GLU A 367 17.82 -15.48 3.56
C GLU A 367 19.20 -15.80 2.98
N ALA A 368 19.99 -14.79 2.63
CA ALA A 368 21.34 -14.99 2.09
C ALA A 368 22.33 -15.31 3.24
N PRO A 369 23.15 -16.38 3.11
CA PRO A 369 24.11 -16.81 4.12
C PRO A 369 25.39 -15.97 4.19
#